data_AF-A0A1C9U2X7-F1
#
_entry.id   AF-A0A1C9U2X7-F1
#
_cell.length_a   1.000
_cell.length_b   1.000
_cell.length_c   1.000
_cell.angle_alpha   90.00
_cell.angle_beta   90.00
_cell.angle_gamma   90.00
#
_symmetry.space_group_name_H-M   'P 1'
#
loop_
_entity.id
_entity.type
_entity.pdbx_description
1 polymer ?
#
loop_
_entity_poly.entity_id
_entity_poly.type
_entity_poly.pdbx_seq_one_letter_code
_entity_poly.pdbx_strand_id
1 'polypeptide(L)'
;MTWQNVWWSCRLITTAMESQVRQQTQPRILKRDLKNSPYILVAELDFGTTYSGYAFSSRLEYTKNPLNISTLVWQAGSGNLASLKTSTCVLFKPDESFDTFGFEAEDKYAKLIDDDKHHDWFFFRRFKMSLYEQKDITRSMKLYAQNQKPMLAMKVFAEAVKYLKDHLLGTCEKRGLELLMSDVRWVLTVPAIWNDRAKQFMRECAQQAGIPGYQLVLSLEAEAAAMFCKYLPLKDMSVGKGGDNLVVFRPGSRYMVVDVGGGTVDITVHEVLPGLKLKEVYMANGGDWGGTMVDKEFEMLLSEILGADVFNDFKQKHVADYLELQRSFETKKRSISSATDAKITFTLPISLMDTFADIHPNKTVEESISSNKKYSNNLTWKMDRLRVKSELAQTMFRQSVQKIIDHVVELMKHPEVEQAQAILLVGGYSECLLLQTEISAKFPDKRLVIPHEAGLAVLKGAVINGHELDTITERISRFTYGTELIGDIFSVHAQKGQSLPVWNSLETKHYYVVHAFQTVMRFNIYISPHPSPKYVTDEGCECIGSLVIEMPDTSKGLNRGADAQFTFGGAEIEVQVKDRDSAEERVAYLNFLG
;
A
#
# COMPACT_ATOMS: atom_id res chain seq x y z
N MET A 1 -54.83 -17.64 -7.22
CA MET A 1 -53.88 -16.51 -7.30
C MET A 1 -53.38 -16.43 -8.73
N THR A 2 -53.73 -15.35 -9.43
CA THR A 2 -53.63 -15.22 -10.88
C THR A 2 -52.25 -14.70 -11.32
N TRP A 3 -51.85 -15.11 -12.53
CA TRP A 3 -50.58 -14.84 -13.23
C TRP A 3 -50.18 -13.34 -13.38
N GLN A 4 -51.03 -12.40 -12.98
CA GLN A 4 -50.72 -10.97 -12.99
C GLN A 4 -49.76 -10.53 -11.87
N ASN A 5 -49.70 -11.23 -10.73
CA ASN A 5 -48.84 -10.82 -9.62
C ASN A 5 -47.36 -11.20 -9.82
N VAL A 6 -47.05 -12.18 -10.67
CA VAL A 6 -45.66 -12.53 -11.02
C VAL A 6 -45.07 -11.51 -12.00
N TRP A 7 -45.88 -10.97 -12.91
CA TRP A 7 -45.44 -9.96 -13.89
C TRP A 7 -45.12 -8.59 -13.28
N TRP A 8 -45.84 -8.16 -12.23
CA TRP A 8 -45.53 -6.91 -11.53
C TRP A 8 -44.30 -7.01 -10.62
N SER A 9 -44.06 -8.19 -10.04
CA SER A 9 -42.89 -8.44 -9.18
C SER A 9 -41.59 -8.47 -9.99
N CYS A 10 -41.61 -9.03 -11.21
CA CYS A 10 -40.45 -9.02 -12.10
C CYS A 10 -40.14 -7.61 -12.65
N ARG A 11 -41.15 -6.76 -12.89
CA ARG A 11 -40.95 -5.37 -13.34
C ARG A 11 -40.38 -4.46 -12.24
N LEU A 12 -40.78 -4.60 -10.98
CA LEU A 12 -40.25 -3.77 -9.90
C LEU A 12 -38.78 -4.09 -9.56
N ILE A 13 -38.35 -5.35 -9.73
CA ILE A 13 -36.93 -5.74 -9.55
C ILE A 13 -36.07 -5.32 -10.75
N THR A 14 -36.60 -5.38 -11.98
CA THR A 14 -35.89 -4.88 -13.17
C THR A 14 -35.79 -3.36 -13.19
N THR A 15 -36.83 -2.62 -12.79
CA THR A 15 -36.79 -1.14 -12.80
C THR A 15 -35.89 -0.57 -11.70
N ALA A 16 -35.76 -1.25 -10.55
CA ALA A 16 -34.83 -0.83 -9.49
C ALA A 16 -33.35 -1.05 -9.89
N MET A 17 -33.02 -2.16 -10.58
CA MET A 17 -31.66 -2.41 -11.08
C MET A 17 -31.34 -1.61 -12.36
N GLU A 18 -32.30 -1.35 -13.24
CA GLU A 18 -32.09 -0.52 -14.44
C GLU A 18 -31.79 0.95 -14.11
N SER A 19 -32.22 1.44 -12.94
CA SER A 19 -31.90 2.79 -12.48
C SER A 19 -30.47 2.96 -11.93
N GLN A 20 -29.76 1.86 -11.66
CA GLN A 20 -28.36 1.86 -11.20
C GLN A 20 -27.34 1.51 -12.30
N VAL A 21 -27.77 1.22 -13.54
CA VAL A 21 -26.85 0.81 -14.65
C VAL A 21 -26.94 1.75 -15.85
N ARG A 22 -27.19 3.05 -15.62
CA ARG A 22 -26.78 4.10 -16.57
C ARG A 22 -25.45 4.68 -16.12
N GLN A 23 -24.40 3.87 -16.18
CA GLN A 23 -23.05 4.44 -16.23
C GLN A 23 -22.98 5.28 -17.50
N GLN A 24 -22.73 6.57 -17.31
CA GLN A 24 -22.36 7.48 -18.38
C GLN A 24 -21.21 6.83 -19.15
N THR A 25 -21.46 6.47 -20.40
CA THR A 25 -20.45 6.10 -21.38
C THR A 25 -19.58 7.34 -21.64
N GLN A 26 -18.59 7.55 -20.77
CA GLN A 26 -17.52 8.51 -21.05
C GLN A 26 -16.82 8.08 -22.34
N PRO A 27 -16.47 9.01 -23.23
CA PRO A 27 -15.81 8.69 -24.48
C PRO A 27 -14.49 7.93 -24.21
N ARG A 28 -14.30 6.84 -24.97
CA ARG A 28 -13.16 5.92 -24.95
C ARG A 28 -11.84 6.68 -24.81
N ILE A 29 -11.27 6.68 -23.60
CA ILE A 29 -9.82 6.61 -23.48
C ILE A 29 -9.51 5.12 -23.59
N LEU A 30 -9.39 4.61 -24.83
CA LEU A 30 -8.43 3.54 -25.07
C LEU A 30 -7.15 4.06 -24.41
N LYS A 31 -6.74 3.48 -23.29
CA LYS A 31 -5.53 3.88 -22.59
C LYS A 31 -4.48 3.94 -23.69
N ARG A 32 -4.04 5.15 -24.08
CA ARG A 32 -2.83 5.29 -24.86
C ARG A 32 -1.85 4.41 -24.12
N ASP A 33 -1.35 3.40 -24.81
CA ASP A 33 -0.45 2.40 -24.28
C ASP A 33 0.50 3.11 -23.31
N LEU A 34 0.31 2.90 -21.99
CA LEU A 34 1.05 3.64 -20.96
C LEU A 34 2.55 3.52 -21.23
N LYS A 35 2.97 2.38 -21.78
CA LYS A 35 4.31 2.11 -22.26
C LYS A 35 4.78 3.14 -23.30
N ASN A 36 3.95 3.42 -24.28
CA ASN A 36 4.22 4.29 -25.42
C ASN A 36 3.76 5.75 -25.24
N SER A 37 3.09 6.08 -24.14
CA SER A 37 2.70 7.47 -23.84
C SER A 37 3.97 8.33 -23.68
N PRO A 38 4.09 9.44 -24.42
CA PRO A 38 5.24 10.34 -24.29
C PRO A 38 5.25 10.98 -22.90
N TYR A 39 6.46 11.18 -22.38
CA TYR A 39 6.71 11.84 -21.10
C TYR A 39 8.13 12.43 -21.10
N ILE A 40 8.33 13.46 -20.30
CA ILE A 40 9.61 14.13 -20.04
C ILE A 40 10.16 13.68 -18.69
N LEU A 41 9.29 13.58 -17.69
CA LEU A 41 9.61 13.28 -16.30
C LEU A 41 8.82 12.05 -15.83
N VAL A 42 9.46 11.20 -15.03
CA VAL A 42 8.73 10.30 -14.13
C VAL A 42 8.73 10.94 -12.75
N ALA A 43 7.53 11.12 -12.19
CA ALA A 43 7.32 11.57 -10.83
C ALA A 43 6.62 10.46 -10.05
N GLU A 44 7.20 10.11 -8.91
CA GLU A 44 6.63 9.12 -8.02
C GLU A 44 6.15 9.77 -6.73
N LEU A 45 4.98 9.35 -6.26
CA LEU A 45 4.40 9.72 -4.97
C LEU A 45 4.36 8.47 -4.10
N ASP A 46 5.23 8.42 -3.08
CA ASP A 46 5.18 7.36 -2.07
C ASP A 46 4.22 7.76 -0.97
N PHE A 47 3.04 7.15 -0.97
CA PHE A 47 2.05 7.36 0.06
C PHE A 47 2.20 6.29 1.15
N GLY A 48 3.13 6.45 2.09
CA GLY A 48 3.43 5.45 3.12
C GLY A 48 2.56 5.55 4.38
N THR A 49 2.59 4.54 5.26
CA THR A 49 1.78 4.54 6.50
C THR A 49 2.21 5.61 7.49
N THR A 50 3.52 5.67 7.79
CA THR A 50 4.08 6.60 8.77
C THR A 50 4.57 7.87 8.11
N TYR A 51 5.20 7.72 6.94
CA TYR A 51 5.82 8.80 6.20
C TYR A 51 5.48 8.69 4.72
N SER A 52 5.26 9.83 4.08
CA SER A 52 5.02 9.96 2.64
C SER A 52 6.03 10.92 2.03
N GLY A 53 6.29 10.78 0.74
CA GLY A 53 7.23 11.64 0.02
C GLY A 53 7.07 11.50 -1.48
N TYR A 54 8.01 12.09 -2.21
CA TYR A 54 8.07 11.93 -3.65
C TYR A 54 9.52 11.95 -4.14
N ALA A 55 9.73 11.33 -5.29
CA ALA A 55 10.97 11.41 -6.05
C ALA A 55 10.67 11.59 -7.53
N PHE A 56 11.67 12.06 -8.28
CA PHE A 56 11.52 12.21 -9.72
C PHE A 56 12.85 12.11 -10.45
N SER A 57 12.78 11.74 -11.73
CA SER A 57 13.89 11.88 -12.68
C SER A 57 13.37 12.17 -14.08
N SER A 58 14.12 12.96 -14.82
CA SER A 58 13.87 13.13 -16.24
C SER A 58 14.29 11.88 -17.01
N ARG A 59 13.67 11.68 -18.17
CA ARG A 59 14.05 10.61 -19.09
C ARG A 59 15.53 10.70 -19.49
N LEU A 60 16.07 11.92 -19.61
CA LEU A 60 17.48 12.15 -19.93
C LEU A 60 18.42 11.69 -18.81
N GLU A 61 18.10 12.03 -17.56
CA GLU A 61 18.89 11.62 -16.39
C GLU A 61 18.88 10.11 -16.24
N TYR A 62 17.70 9.49 -16.32
CA TYR A 62 17.55 8.04 -16.29
C TYR A 62 18.37 7.34 -17.38
N THR A 63 18.35 7.84 -18.62
CA THR A 63 19.13 7.25 -19.73
C THR A 63 20.64 7.33 -19.49
N LYS A 64 21.12 8.36 -18.78
CA LYS A 64 22.54 8.47 -18.40
C LYS A 64 22.90 7.54 -17.24
N ASN A 65 22.04 7.48 -16.23
CA ASN A 65 22.19 6.62 -15.07
C ASN A 65 20.82 6.42 -14.39
N PRO A 66 20.29 5.17 -14.34
CA PRO A 66 19.02 4.87 -13.68
C PRO A 66 18.96 5.27 -12.20
N LEU A 67 20.11 5.40 -11.53
CA LEU A 67 20.20 5.80 -10.12
C LEU A 67 20.19 7.32 -9.91
N ASN A 68 20.22 8.13 -10.97
CA ASN A 68 20.19 9.59 -10.87
C ASN A 68 18.76 10.09 -10.62
N ILE A 69 18.33 9.99 -9.37
CA ILE A 69 16.97 10.28 -8.92
C ILE A 69 17.00 11.43 -7.93
N SER A 70 16.18 12.45 -8.18
CA SER A 70 15.99 13.58 -7.27
C SER A 70 15.03 13.20 -6.15
N THR A 71 15.47 13.41 -4.91
CA THR A 71 14.65 13.34 -3.70
C THR A 71 14.56 14.72 -3.04
N LEU A 72 13.64 14.87 -2.08
CA LEU A 72 13.49 16.09 -1.30
C LEU A 72 13.80 15.82 0.18
N VAL A 73 14.47 16.78 0.82
CA VAL A 73 14.60 16.83 2.28
C VAL A 73 13.48 17.72 2.83
N TRP A 74 12.65 17.12 3.68
CA TRP A 74 11.59 17.73 4.46
C TRP A 74 12.14 18.13 5.82
N GLN A 75 11.74 19.31 6.31
CA GLN A 75 12.13 19.81 7.62
C GLN A 75 10.90 19.78 8.53
N ALA A 76 11.00 19.11 9.69
CA ALA A 76 10.03 19.30 10.76
C ALA A 76 10.34 20.61 11.49
N GLY A 77 9.33 21.46 11.70
CA GLY A 77 9.53 22.76 12.36
C GLY A 77 9.98 22.61 13.81
N SER A 78 9.41 21.64 14.54
CA SER A 78 9.87 21.26 15.87
C SER A 78 11.00 20.23 15.80
N GLY A 79 12.17 20.54 16.36
CA GLY A 79 13.25 19.57 16.59
C GLY A 79 14.35 19.49 15.52
N ASN A 80 14.35 20.36 14.50
CA ASN A 80 15.36 20.38 13.41
C ASN A 80 15.58 19.02 12.73
N LEU A 81 14.52 18.21 12.62
CA LEU A 81 14.60 16.89 11.99
C LEU A 81 14.57 17.06 10.47
N ALA A 82 15.72 16.85 9.83
CA ALA A 82 15.81 16.65 8.39
C ALA A 82 15.42 15.21 8.06
N SER A 83 14.39 15.03 7.23
CA SER A 83 13.88 13.72 6.82
C SER A 83 13.65 13.70 5.32
N LEU A 84 13.87 12.56 4.67
CA LEU A 84 13.64 12.40 3.23
C LEU A 84 12.18 12.13 2.87
N LYS A 85 11.33 12.01 3.90
CA LYS A 85 9.86 11.92 3.80
C LYS A 85 9.21 12.75 4.90
N THR A 86 7.99 13.21 4.68
CA THR A 86 7.17 13.95 5.67
C THR A 86 6.17 13.01 6.34
N SER A 87 5.65 13.36 7.52
CA SER A 87 4.65 12.55 8.23
C SER A 87 3.39 12.30 7.38
N THR A 88 2.81 11.10 7.42
CA THR A 88 1.51 10.86 6.75
C THR A 88 0.36 11.34 7.63
N CYS A 89 0.11 12.64 7.59
CA CYS A 89 -0.99 13.29 8.28
C CYS A 89 -1.51 14.50 7.49
N VAL A 90 -2.77 14.83 7.71
CA VAL A 90 -3.46 15.92 7.01
C VAL A 90 -4.39 16.64 7.98
N LEU A 91 -4.45 17.96 7.84
CA LEU A 91 -5.29 18.85 8.61
C LEU A 91 -6.29 19.54 7.69
N PHE A 92 -7.56 19.54 8.09
CA PHE A 92 -8.63 20.27 7.43
C PHE A 92 -9.26 21.28 8.40
N LYS A 93 -9.74 22.38 7.83
CA LYS A 93 -10.49 23.43 8.54
C LYS A 93 -11.90 22.94 8.93
N PRO A 94 -12.62 23.68 9.79
CA PRO A 94 -14.00 23.35 10.16
C PRO A 94 -14.99 23.20 9.00
N ASP A 95 -14.76 23.87 7.87
CA ASP A 95 -15.54 23.74 6.64
C ASP A 95 -15.11 22.54 5.77
N GLU A 96 -14.28 21.66 6.33
CA GLU A 96 -13.63 20.53 5.69
C GLU A 96 -12.75 20.89 4.47
N SER A 97 -12.35 22.15 4.31
CA SER A 97 -11.37 22.52 3.28
C SER A 97 -9.96 22.08 3.70
N PHE A 98 -9.17 21.65 2.71
CA PHE A 98 -7.76 21.27 2.93
C PHE A 98 -7.00 22.46 3.50
N ASP A 99 -6.16 22.21 4.49
CA ASP A 99 -5.29 23.23 5.07
C ASP A 99 -3.81 22.89 4.87
N THR A 100 -3.34 21.81 5.50
CA THR A 100 -1.93 21.44 5.52
C THR A 100 -1.74 19.92 5.54
N PHE A 101 -0.56 19.47 5.12
CA PHE A 101 -0.15 18.07 5.12
C PHE A 101 1.26 17.92 5.72
N GLY A 102 1.57 16.76 6.29
CA GLY A 102 2.93 16.46 6.74
C GLY A 102 3.29 17.07 8.09
N PHE A 103 4.59 17.27 8.32
CA PHE A 103 5.07 17.89 9.56
C PHE A 103 4.41 19.24 9.85
N GLU A 104 4.08 20.02 8.81
CA GLU A 104 3.35 21.29 8.97
C GLU A 104 1.94 21.08 9.55
N ALA A 105 1.23 20.01 9.16
CA ALA A 105 -0.09 19.68 9.70
C ALA A 105 0.00 19.33 11.20
N GLU A 106 1.00 18.53 11.59
CA GLU A 106 1.25 18.22 13.01
C GLU A 106 1.58 19.49 13.81
N ASP A 107 2.49 20.32 13.30
CA ASP A 107 2.95 21.53 14.01
C ASP A 107 1.83 22.58 14.12
N LYS A 108 1.00 22.72 13.08
CA LYS A 108 -0.16 23.62 13.11
C LYS A 108 -1.26 23.10 14.01
N TYR A 109 -1.54 21.80 13.99
CA TYR A 109 -2.53 21.21 14.88
C TYR A 109 -2.11 21.32 16.35
N ALA A 110 -0.83 21.10 16.67
CA ALA A 110 -0.28 21.34 18.00
C ALA A 110 -0.51 22.79 18.47
N LYS A 111 -0.21 23.79 17.62
CA LYS A 111 -0.48 25.20 17.94
C LYS A 111 -1.97 25.50 18.14
N LEU A 112 -2.85 24.88 17.35
CA LEU A 112 -4.30 25.02 17.54
C LEU A 112 -4.77 24.43 18.87
N ILE A 113 -4.09 23.40 19.39
CA ILE A 113 -4.37 22.83 20.71
C ILE A 113 -3.91 23.79 21.80
N ASP A 114 -2.68 24.32 21.71
CA ASP A 114 -2.15 25.29 22.67
C ASP A 114 -3.03 26.55 22.76
N ASP A 115 -3.62 26.95 21.63
CA ASP A 115 -4.54 28.08 21.51
C ASP A 115 -6.02 27.75 21.87
N ASP A 116 -6.34 26.49 22.19
CA ASP A 116 -7.71 25.97 22.40
C ASP A 116 -8.67 26.19 21.21
N LYS A 117 -8.15 26.17 19.97
CA LYS A 117 -8.90 26.40 18.71
C LYS A 117 -9.07 25.15 17.85
N HIS A 118 -8.65 23.99 18.32
CA HIS A 118 -8.57 22.75 17.54
C HIS A 118 -9.91 21.98 17.44
N HIS A 119 -10.89 22.24 18.31
CA HIS A 119 -12.11 21.42 18.50
C HIS A 119 -12.89 21.11 17.21
N ASP A 120 -12.96 22.07 16.30
CA ASP A 120 -13.69 21.93 15.04
C ASP A 120 -12.81 21.55 13.84
N TRP A 121 -11.50 21.45 14.01
CA TRP A 121 -10.58 21.03 12.96
C TRP A 121 -10.54 19.51 12.82
N PHE A 122 -10.24 19.03 11.61
CA PHE A 122 -10.14 17.60 11.34
C PHE A 122 -8.69 17.22 11.09
N PHE A 123 -8.07 16.61 12.09
CA PHE A 123 -6.71 16.08 11.99
C PHE A 123 -6.73 14.57 11.81
N PHE A 124 -6.13 14.08 10.74
CA PHE A 124 -5.97 12.65 10.44
C PHE A 124 -4.50 12.29 10.39
N ARG A 125 -4.12 11.15 10.99
CA ARG A 125 -2.74 10.66 11.03
C ARG A 125 -2.70 9.15 10.84
N ARG A 126 -1.69 8.66 10.10
CA ARG A 126 -1.47 7.23 9.81
C ARG A 126 -2.71 6.51 9.23
N PHE A 127 -3.56 7.26 8.51
CA PHE A 127 -4.85 6.78 8.04
C PHE A 127 -4.77 5.79 6.86
N LYS A 128 -3.58 5.58 6.26
CA LYS A 128 -3.34 4.59 5.20
C LYS A 128 -3.78 3.18 5.61
N MET A 129 -3.58 2.79 6.88
CA MET A 129 -3.91 1.44 7.36
C MET A 129 -5.40 1.13 7.32
N SER A 130 -6.27 2.14 7.26
CA SER A 130 -7.71 1.92 7.08
C SER A 130 -8.05 1.12 5.80
N LEU A 131 -7.22 1.24 4.74
CA LEU A 131 -7.38 0.48 3.50
C LEU A 131 -6.83 -0.95 3.58
N TYR A 132 -6.09 -1.30 4.63
CA TYR A 132 -5.67 -2.66 4.91
C TYR A 132 -6.64 -3.37 5.87
N GLU A 133 -7.09 -2.66 6.90
CA GLU A 133 -7.93 -3.19 7.98
C GLU A 133 -9.38 -3.42 7.54
N GLN A 134 -9.90 -2.59 6.61
CA GLN A 134 -11.27 -2.69 6.13
C GLN A 134 -11.37 -3.60 4.91
N LYS A 135 -12.29 -4.58 4.97
CA LYS A 135 -12.55 -5.49 3.84
C LYS A 135 -13.50 -4.90 2.80
N ASP A 136 -14.48 -4.10 3.24
CA ASP A 136 -15.54 -3.51 2.41
C ASP A 136 -15.25 -2.04 2.07
N ILE A 137 -14.15 -1.82 1.34
CA ILE A 137 -13.77 -0.48 0.89
C ILE A 137 -14.77 -0.03 -0.18
N THR A 138 -15.41 1.12 0.05
CA THR A 138 -16.39 1.73 -0.87
C THR A 138 -16.10 3.21 -1.05
N ARG A 139 -16.67 3.83 -2.09
CA ARG A 139 -16.55 5.29 -2.32
C ARG A 139 -17.16 6.12 -1.18
N SER A 140 -18.09 5.55 -0.41
CA SER A 140 -18.73 6.18 0.74
C SER A 140 -18.02 5.96 2.08
N MET A 141 -16.88 5.26 2.09
CA MET A 141 -16.09 4.99 3.29
C MET A 141 -15.77 6.29 4.04
N LYS A 142 -15.89 6.27 5.37
CA LYS A 142 -15.58 7.40 6.25
C LYS A 142 -14.37 7.10 7.12
N LEU A 143 -13.56 8.12 7.36
CA LEU A 143 -12.52 8.14 8.38
C LEU A 143 -12.98 9.02 9.55
N TYR A 144 -12.39 8.82 10.72
CA TYR A 144 -12.64 9.62 11.90
C TYR A 144 -11.40 10.44 12.23
N ALA A 145 -11.57 11.75 12.36
CA ALA A 145 -10.50 12.65 12.77
C ALA A 145 -10.21 12.48 14.28
N GLN A 146 -9.15 13.12 14.77
CA GLN A 146 -8.78 13.10 16.19
C GLN A 146 -9.96 13.48 17.12
N ASN A 147 -10.79 14.43 16.71
CA ASN A 147 -12.00 14.86 17.42
C ASN A 147 -13.22 13.93 17.23
N GLN A 148 -13.03 12.73 16.67
CA GLN A 148 -14.07 11.74 16.38
C GLN A 148 -15.14 12.17 15.37
N LYS A 149 -14.96 13.30 14.68
CA LYS A 149 -15.87 13.71 13.60
C LYS A 149 -15.54 12.93 12.32
N PRO A 150 -16.56 12.41 11.61
CA PRO A 150 -16.34 11.64 10.40
C PRO A 150 -16.11 12.54 9.17
N MET A 151 -15.24 12.12 8.25
CA MET A 151 -15.06 12.73 6.92
C MET A 151 -14.94 11.63 5.85
N LEU A 152 -15.31 11.95 4.62
CA LEU A 152 -15.18 11.02 3.49
C LEU A 152 -13.71 10.61 3.28
N ALA A 153 -13.41 9.31 3.32
CA ALA A 153 -12.06 8.79 3.15
C ALA A 153 -11.46 9.23 1.80
N MET A 154 -12.23 9.14 0.72
CA MET A 154 -11.82 9.58 -0.62
C MET A 154 -11.28 11.01 -0.61
N LYS A 155 -11.94 11.93 0.09
CA LYS A 155 -11.51 13.33 0.22
C LYS A 155 -10.18 13.45 0.97
N VAL A 156 -10.04 12.75 2.10
CA VAL A 156 -8.83 12.75 2.92
C VAL A 156 -7.61 12.25 2.14
N PHE A 157 -7.75 11.11 1.45
CA PHE A 157 -6.67 10.52 0.64
C PHE A 157 -6.39 11.34 -0.63
N ALA A 158 -7.41 11.82 -1.35
CA ALA A 158 -7.22 12.61 -2.58
C ALA A 158 -6.51 13.94 -2.30
N GLU A 159 -6.87 14.67 -1.24
CA GLU A 159 -6.19 15.92 -0.89
C GLU A 159 -4.75 15.69 -0.44
N ALA A 160 -4.46 14.56 0.22
CA ALA A 160 -3.08 14.20 0.55
C ALA A 160 -2.23 13.90 -0.70
N VAL A 161 -2.76 13.13 -1.66
CA VAL A 161 -2.09 12.88 -2.95
C VAL A 161 -1.92 14.18 -3.74
N LYS A 162 -2.95 15.03 -3.75
CA LYS A 162 -2.93 16.34 -4.41
C LYS A 162 -1.86 17.24 -3.84
N TYR A 163 -1.73 17.31 -2.52
CA TYR A 163 -0.66 18.07 -1.87
C TYR A 163 0.73 17.61 -2.33
N LEU A 164 1.02 16.31 -2.31
CA LEU A 164 2.32 15.79 -2.75
C LEU A 164 2.60 16.12 -4.22
N LYS A 165 1.58 15.96 -5.08
CA LYS A 165 1.64 16.29 -6.51
C LYS A 165 1.89 17.79 -6.74
N ASP A 166 1.12 18.67 -6.10
CA ASP A 166 1.25 20.12 -6.24
C ASP A 166 2.59 20.63 -5.67
N HIS A 167 3.04 20.07 -4.53
CA HIS A 167 4.33 20.39 -3.93
C HIS A 167 5.51 19.97 -4.82
N LEU A 168 5.42 18.80 -5.46
CA LEU A 168 6.40 18.35 -6.45
C LEU A 168 6.47 19.32 -7.62
N LEU A 169 5.33 19.65 -8.23
CA LEU A 169 5.28 20.56 -9.39
C LEU A 169 5.86 21.94 -9.03
N GLY A 170 5.49 22.51 -7.89
CA GLY A 170 6.07 23.76 -7.41
C GLY A 170 7.57 23.66 -7.11
N THR A 171 8.07 22.48 -6.72
CA THR A 171 9.52 22.25 -6.56
C THR A 171 10.24 22.20 -7.91
N CYS A 172 9.63 21.57 -8.91
CA CYS A 172 10.15 21.57 -10.29
C CYS A 172 10.16 22.98 -10.89
N GLU A 173 9.09 23.75 -10.71
CA GLU A 173 8.99 25.13 -11.18
C GLU A 173 10.08 26.02 -10.57
N LYS A 174 10.32 25.91 -9.25
CA LYS A 174 11.43 26.61 -8.56
C LYS A 174 12.83 26.21 -9.08
N ARG A 175 12.96 25.03 -9.69
CA ARG A 175 14.18 24.56 -10.35
C ARG A 175 14.25 24.94 -11.84
N GLY A 176 13.28 25.71 -12.35
CA GLY A 176 13.19 26.14 -13.74
C GLY A 176 12.59 25.08 -14.68
N LEU A 177 11.87 24.09 -14.14
CA LEU A 177 11.17 23.06 -14.91
C LEU A 177 9.67 23.35 -14.90
N GLU A 178 9.20 24.03 -15.95
CA GLU A 178 7.76 24.19 -16.20
C GLU A 178 7.21 22.91 -16.83
N LEU A 179 6.35 22.20 -16.10
CA LEU A 179 5.83 20.89 -16.50
C LEU A 179 4.31 20.93 -16.62
N LEU A 180 3.77 20.43 -17.73
CA LEU A 180 2.36 20.11 -17.84
C LEU A 180 2.09 18.74 -17.21
N MET A 181 0.86 18.52 -16.73
CA MET A 181 0.44 17.21 -16.23
C MET A 181 0.63 16.08 -17.27
N SER A 182 0.57 16.40 -18.56
CA SER A 182 0.81 15.45 -19.66
C SER A 182 2.29 15.11 -19.87
N ASP A 183 3.21 15.95 -19.39
CA ASP A 183 4.66 15.74 -19.52
C ASP A 183 5.21 14.79 -18.46
N VAL A 184 4.41 14.54 -17.42
CA VAL A 184 4.79 13.75 -16.27
C VAL A 184 4.07 12.40 -16.34
N ARG A 185 4.85 11.32 -16.31
CA ARG A 185 4.34 10.00 -15.98
C ARG A 185 4.34 9.86 -14.46
N TRP A 186 3.15 9.69 -13.89
CA TRP A 186 2.94 9.62 -12.47
C TRP A 186 2.98 8.17 -12.00
N VAL A 187 3.73 7.92 -10.94
CA VAL A 187 3.76 6.64 -10.25
C VAL A 187 3.21 6.86 -8.84
N LEU A 188 2.30 6.00 -8.41
CA LEU A 188 1.81 5.97 -7.03
C LEU A 188 2.07 4.57 -6.47
N THR A 189 2.81 4.51 -5.37
CA THR A 189 3.11 3.23 -4.73
C THR A 189 1.95 2.75 -3.87
N VAL A 190 1.72 1.44 -3.88
CA VAL A 190 0.74 0.77 -3.03
C VAL A 190 1.31 -0.55 -2.53
N PRO A 191 0.96 -1.01 -1.32
CA PRO A 191 1.39 -2.32 -0.82
C PRO A 191 0.96 -3.45 -1.77
N ALA A 192 1.85 -4.42 -1.96
CA ALA A 192 1.59 -5.58 -2.81
C ALA A 192 0.43 -6.42 -2.23
N ILE A 193 0.35 -6.51 -0.90
CA ILE A 193 -0.63 -7.29 -0.15
C ILE A 193 -2.05 -6.72 -0.19
N TRP A 194 -2.22 -5.49 -0.64
CA TRP A 194 -3.56 -4.88 -0.72
C TRP A 194 -4.48 -5.62 -1.68
N ASN A 195 -5.76 -5.68 -1.32
CA ASN A 195 -6.81 -6.15 -2.22
C ASN A 195 -7.02 -5.16 -3.37
N ASP A 196 -7.74 -5.59 -4.40
CA ASP A 196 -7.90 -4.77 -5.61
C ASP A 196 -8.82 -3.56 -5.37
N ARG A 197 -9.70 -3.62 -4.37
CA ARG A 197 -10.49 -2.48 -3.88
C ARG A 197 -9.61 -1.33 -3.38
N ALA A 198 -8.67 -1.61 -2.50
CA ALA A 198 -7.74 -0.62 -1.94
C ALA A 198 -6.86 0.00 -3.04
N LYS A 199 -6.40 -0.83 -3.99
CA LYS A 199 -5.61 -0.35 -5.13
C LYS A 199 -6.43 0.56 -6.05
N GLN A 200 -7.67 0.19 -6.38
CA GLN A 200 -8.57 1.05 -7.14
C GLN A 200 -8.93 2.34 -6.37
N PHE A 201 -9.15 2.24 -5.06
CA PHE A 201 -9.43 3.39 -4.19
C PHE A 201 -8.32 4.44 -4.33
N MET A 202 -7.05 4.04 -4.21
CA MET A 202 -5.93 4.98 -4.39
C MET A 202 -5.82 5.54 -5.80
N ARG A 203 -6.15 4.76 -6.83
CA ARG A 203 -6.19 5.26 -8.21
C ARG A 203 -7.24 6.35 -8.39
N GLU A 204 -8.45 6.14 -7.88
CA GLU A 204 -9.52 7.14 -7.93
C GLU A 204 -9.16 8.40 -7.12
N CYS A 205 -8.52 8.24 -5.96
CA CYS A 205 -7.97 9.37 -5.19
C CYS A 205 -6.95 10.18 -6.00
N ALA A 206 -6.03 9.52 -6.71
CA ALA A 206 -5.05 10.19 -7.57
C ALA A 206 -5.71 10.92 -8.74
N GLN A 207 -6.76 10.34 -9.34
CA GLN A 207 -7.52 11.01 -10.39
C GLN A 207 -8.28 12.23 -9.85
N GLN A 208 -8.89 12.14 -8.67
CA GLN A 208 -9.51 13.28 -7.98
C GLN A 208 -8.50 14.36 -7.61
N ALA A 209 -7.25 13.98 -7.33
CA ALA A 209 -6.13 14.89 -7.14
C ALA A 209 -5.67 15.60 -8.43
N GLY A 210 -6.29 15.28 -9.59
CA GLY A 210 -6.00 15.87 -10.89
C GLY A 210 -4.92 15.14 -11.69
N ILE A 211 -4.47 13.95 -11.26
CA ILE A 211 -3.51 13.14 -12.02
C ILE A 211 -4.23 12.44 -13.18
N PRO A 212 -3.80 12.63 -14.44
CA PRO A 212 -4.44 11.98 -15.57
C PRO A 212 -4.28 10.45 -15.51
N GLY A 213 -5.39 9.71 -15.59
CA GLY A 213 -5.36 8.24 -15.50
C GLY A 213 -4.50 7.56 -16.58
N TYR A 214 -4.37 8.18 -17.76
CA TYR A 214 -3.53 7.70 -18.86
C TYR A 214 -2.02 8.00 -18.67
N GLN A 215 -1.64 8.75 -17.63
CA GLN A 215 -0.26 8.95 -17.19
C GLN A 215 0.01 8.29 -15.82
N LEU A 216 -0.98 7.63 -15.21
CA LEU A 216 -0.87 7.08 -13.86
C LEU A 216 -0.60 5.58 -13.84
N VAL A 217 0.55 5.22 -13.29
CA VAL A 217 0.99 3.85 -13.01
C VAL A 217 0.87 3.61 -11.50
N LEU A 218 0.21 2.50 -11.12
CA LEU A 218 0.33 1.99 -9.76
C LEU A 218 1.53 1.04 -9.71
N SER A 219 2.45 1.29 -8.79
CA SER A 219 3.63 0.45 -8.55
C SER A 219 3.46 -0.30 -7.23
N LEU A 220 3.73 -1.61 -7.21
CA LEU A 220 3.74 -2.34 -5.95
C LEU A 220 5.04 -2.01 -5.20
N GLU A 221 4.95 -1.78 -3.89
CA GLU A 221 6.08 -1.30 -3.07
C GLU A 221 7.30 -2.26 -3.11
N ALA A 222 7.10 -3.55 -2.88
CA ALA A 222 8.17 -4.54 -2.93
C ALA A 222 8.78 -4.70 -4.35
N GLU A 223 7.96 -4.61 -5.40
CA GLU A 223 8.43 -4.63 -6.79
C GLU A 223 9.26 -3.38 -7.11
N ALA A 224 8.81 -2.20 -6.69
CA ALA A 224 9.56 -0.97 -6.81
C ALA A 224 10.93 -1.09 -6.15
N ALA A 225 10.99 -1.59 -4.92
CA ALA A 225 12.27 -1.80 -4.24
C ALA A 225 13.19 -2.76 -5.02
N ALA A 226 12.66 -3.80 -5.64
CA ALA A 226 13.42 -4.69 -6.53
C ALA A 226 14.04 -3.93 -7.73
N MET A 227 13.29 -3.00 -8.33
CA MET A 227 13.74 -2.16 -9.44
C MET A 227 14.92 -1.27 -9.08
N PHE A 228 14.99 -0.79 -7.83
CA PHE A 228 16.15 -0.04 -7.35
C PHE A 228 17.34 -0.95 -7.10
N CYS A 229 17.13 -2.04 -6.38
CA CYS A 229 18.19 -2.95 -5.96
C CYS A 229 18.92 -3.59 -7.14
N LYS A 230 18.27 -3.86 -8.27
CA LYS A 230 18.94 -4.45 -9.45
C LYS A 230 20.02 -3.55 -10.07
N TYR A 231 19.95 -2.22 -9.86
CA TYR A 231 20.93 -1.26 -10.39
C TYR A 231 22.01 -0.87 -9.38
N LEU A 232 21.80 -1.14 -8.10
CA LEU A 232 22.74 -0.76 -7.05
C LEU A 232 24.06 -1.51 -7.20
N PRO A 233 25.21 -0.81 -7.17
CA PRO A 233 26.50 -1.45 -7.05
C PRO A 233 26.59 -2.27 -5.76
N LEU A 234 27.30 -3.37 -5.80
CA LEU A 234 27.45 -4.29 -4.66
C LEU A 234 28.09 -3.64 -3.43
N LYS A 235 28.94 -2.63 -3.62
CA LYS A 235 29.53 -1.82 -2.53
C LYS A 235 28.49 -0.95 -1.80
N ASP A 236 27.37 -0.68 -2.47
CA ASP A 236 26.29 0.15 -1.95
C ASP A 236 25.20 -0.70 -1.24
N MET A 237 25.53 -1.97 -0.99
CA MET A 237 24.75 -2.93 -0.24
C MET A 237 25.58 -3.48 0.92
N SER A 238 24.98 -3.54 2.12
CA SER A 238 25.52 -4.38 3.18
C SER A 238 25.25 -5.84 2.84
N VAL A 239 26.29 -6.65 2.86
CA VAL A 239 26.25 -8.08 2.53
C VAL A 239 26.61 -8.87 3.77
N GLY A 240 25.77 -9.84 4.14
CA GLY A 240 26.07 -10.79 5.20
C GLY A 240 27.39 -11.57 4.98
N LYS A 241 27.84 -12.35 5.96
CA LYS A 241 29.08 -13.13 5.86
C LYS A 241 28.96 -14.25 4.79
N GLY A 242 29.53 -14.06 3.61
CA GLY A 242 29.88 -15.14 2.67
C GLY A 242 29.46 -14.93 1.21
N GLY A 243 30.34 -15.36 0.28
CA GLY A 243 30.03 -15.59 -1.13
C GLY A 243 30.46 -14.48 -2.11
N ASP A 244 30.79 -14.89 -3.34
CA ASP A 244 31.20 -13.99 -4.41
C ASP A 244 30.02 -13.14 -4.91
N ASN A 245 30.27 -11.84 -5.09
CA ASN A 245 29.21 -10.83 -5.01
C ASN A 245 28.26 -10.81 -6.22
N LEU A 246 28.64 -11.45 -7.32
CA LEU A 246 28.05 -11.29 -8.65
C LEU A 246 26.81 -12.15 -8.94
N VAL A 247 26.34 -12.99 -8.00
CA VAL A 247 25.37 -14.08 -8.28
C VAL A 247 23.89 -13.67 -8.13
N VAL A 248 23.58 -12.70 -7.26
CA VAL A 248 22.18 -12.40 -6.85
C VAL A 248 21.30 -11.94 -8.02
N PHE A 249 21.84 -11.15 -8.94
CA PHE A 249 21.09 -10.58 -10.07
C PHE A 249 21.46 -11.18 -11.43
N ARG A 250 22.01 -12.40 -11.46
CA ARG A 250 22.25 -13.11 -12.72
C ARG A 250 20.95 -13.73 -13.24
N PRO A 251 20.74 -13.79 -14.56
CA PRO A 251 19.62 -14.56 -15.12
C PRO A 251 19.58 -15.99 -14.56
N GLY A 252 18.40 -16.45 -14.16
CA GLY A 252 18.14 -17.72 -13.48
C GLY A 252 18.26 -17.66 -11.95
N SER A 253 18.85 -16.60 -11.38
CA SER A 253 18.90 -16.43 -9.93
C SER A 253 17.56 -16.00 -9.36
N ARG A 254 17.26 -16.46 -8.14
CA ARG A 254 16.06 -16.07 -7.39
C ARG A 254 16.42 -15.33 -6.11
N TYR A 255 15.59 -14.36 -5.76
CA TYR A 255 15.71 -13.62 -4.51
C TYR A 255 14.35 -13.23 -3.97
N MET A 256 14.28 -13.10 -2.64
CA MET A 256 13.12 -12.59 -1.93
C MET A 256 13.34 -11.11 -1.61
N VAL A 257 12.35 -10.27 -1.89
CA VAL A 257 12.30 -8.90 -1.36
C VAL A 257 11.39 -8.90 -0.16
N VAL A 258 11.89 -8.38 0.96
CA VAL A 258 11.14 -8.19 2.20
C VAL A 258 11.15 -6.69 2.49
N ASP A 259 10.10 -6.01 2.04
CA ASP A 259 9.88 -4.59 2.30
C ASP A 259 9.22 -4.40 3.66
N VAL A 260 10.00 -3.90 4.61
CA VAL A 260 9.62 -3.74 6.00
C VAL A 260 9.35 -2.25 6.25
N GLY A 261 8.10 -1.86 6.00
CA GLY A 261 7.61 -0.51 6.18
C GLY A 261 7.25 -0.17 7.63
N GLY A 262 6.65 1.01 7.80
CA GLY A 262 6.11 1.43 9.10
C GLY A 262 4.83 0.68 9.48
N GLY A 263 3.91 0.50 8.53
CA GLY A 263 2.63 -0.19 8.77
C GLY A 263 2.66 -1.64 8.30
N THR A 264 3.07 -1.85 7.06
CA THR A 264 3.03 -3.15 6.38
C THR A 264 4.42 -3.74 6.21
N VAL A 265 4.45 -5.05 6.06
CA VAL A 265 5.56 -5.81 5.52
C VAL A 265 5.06 -6.46 4.24
N ASP A 266 5.74 -6.22 3.13
CA ASP A 266 5.37 -6.72 1.80
C ASP A 266 6.50 -7.61 1.27
N ILE A 267 6.16 -8.86 0.91
CA ILE A 267 7.11 -9.87 0.48
C ILE A 267 6.77 -10.34 -0.93
N THR A 268 7.78 -10.36 -1.79
CA THR A 268 7.71 -10.87 -3.16
C THR A 268 8.94 -11.72 -3.44
N VAL A 269 8.83 -12.70 -4.32
CA VAL A 269 9.94 -13.56 -4.72
C VAL A 269 10.08 -13.48 -6.23
N HIS A 270 11.28 -13.15 -6.69
CA HIS A 270 11.54 -12.90 -8.10
C HIS A 270 12.62 -13.83 -8.64
N GLU A 271 12.45 -14.23 -9.89
CA GLU A 271 13.50 -14.78 -10.75
C GLU A 271 13.99 -13.71 -11.72
N VAL A 272 15.30 -13.61 -11.87
CA VAL A 272 15.92 -12.71 -12.85
C VAL A 272 15.93 -13.40 -14.21
N LEU A 273 15.44 -12.70 -15.21
CA LEU A 273 15.43 -13.13 -16.61
C LEU A 273 16.50 -12.37 -17.41
N PRO A 274 16.82 -12.81 -18.64
CA PRO A 274 17.72 -12.07 -19.53
C PRO A 274 17.32 -10.59 -19.67
N GLY A 275 18.31 -9.71 -19.69
CA GLY A 275 18.10 -8.26 -19.75
C GLY A 275 17.65 -7.62 -18.43
N LEU A 276 17.90 -8.28 -17.28
CA LEU A 276 17.49 -7.83 -15.94
C LEU A 276 15.97 -7.66 -15.79
N LYS A 277 15.20 -8.40 -16.60
CA LYS A 277 13.76 -8.56 -16.44
C LYS A 277 13.46 -9.42 -15.23
N LEU A 278 12.27 -9.29 -14.66
CA LEU A 278 11.88 -9.96 -13.43
C LEU A 278 10.56 -10.70 -13.63
N LYS A 279 10.50 -11.91 -13.10
CA LYS A 279 9.29 -12.72 -13.01
C LYS A 279 9.00 -13.03 -11.54
N GLU A 280 7.79 -12.76 -11.09
CA GLU A 280 7.33 -13.25 -9.79
C GLU A 280 7.21 -14.78 -9.84
N VAL A 281 7.75 -15.49 -8.84
CA VAL A 281 7.71 -16.96 -8.77
C VAL A 281 6.78 -17.48 -7.69
N TYR A 282 6.31 -16.62 -6.79
CA TYR A 282 5.35 -16.94 -5.74
C TYR A 282 4.51 -15.72 -5.43
N MET A 283 3.22 -15.92 -5.12
CA MET A 283 2.27 -14.84 -4.84
C MET A 283 2.83 -13.82 -3.84
N ALA A 284 2.57 -12.54 -4.04
CA ALA A 284 2.87 -11.51 -3.05
C ALA A 284 2.16 -11.77 -1.70
N ASN A 285 2.89 -11.63 -0.59
CA ASN A 285 2.44 -11.94 0.78
C ASN A 285 2.94 -10.90 1.78
N GLY A 286 2.48 -10.97 3.03
CA GLY A 286 2.90 -10.04 4.08
C GLY A 286 1.84 -9.77 5.15
N GLY A 287 2.00 -8.68 5.89
CA GLY A 287 1.09 -8.33 6.99
C GLY A 287 1.38 -6.98 7.68
N ASP A 288 0.68 -6.70 8.77
CA ASP A 288 0.71 -5.43 9.52
C ASP A 288 1.79 -5.38 10.62
N TRP A 289 2.95 -5.99 10.36
CA TRP A 289 3.99 -6.24 11.37
C TRP A 289 5.12 -5.20 11.33
N GLY A 290 4.89 -4.05 10.70
CA GLY A 290 5.88 -3.01 10.51
C GLY A 290 6.27 -2.28 11.81
N GLY A 291 7.07 -1.23 11.67
CA GLY A 291 7.64 -0.48 12.80
C GLY A 291 6.61 0.19 13.74
N THR A 292 5.34 0.34 13.33
CA THR A 292 4.25 0.85 14.17
C THR A 292 3.80 -0.16 15.23
N MET A 293 4.09 -1.46 15.08
CA MET A 293 3.87 -2.44 16.13
C MET A 293 4.80 -2.18 17.33
N VAL A 294 6.03 -1.72 17.08
CA VAL A 294 6.96 -1.30 18.13
C VAL A 294 6.46 -0.04 18.85
N ASP A 295 5.84 0.90 18.13
CA ASP A 295 5.19 2.08 18.72
C ASP A 295 4.07 1.66 19.68
N LYS A 296 3.24 0.68 19.27
CA LYS A 296 2.17 0.12 20.12
C LYS A 296 2.73 -0.53 21.38
N GLU A 297 3.84 -1.27 21.30
CA GLU A 297 4.49 -1.88 22.47
C GLU A 297 5.03 -0.83 23.46
N PHE A 298 5.55 0.29 22.96
CA PHE A 298 5.96 1.41 23.81
C PHE A 298 4.76 2.08 24.51
N GLU A 299 3.68 2.33 23.77
CA GLU A 299 2.44 2.88 24.34
C GLU A 299 1.80 1.92 25.37
N MET A 300 1.86 0.61 25.12
CA MET A 300 1.41 -0.40 26.09
C MET A 300 2.28 -0.41 27.34
N LEU A 301 3.61 -0.29 27.21
CA LEU A 301 4.49 -0.15 28.37
C LEU A 301 4.05 1.03 29.23
N LEU A 302 3.87 2.22 28.64
CA LEU A 302 3.44 3.41 29.36
C LEU A 302 2.05 3.21 30.02
N SER A 303 1.12 2.60 29.30
CA SER A 303 -0.22 2.29 29.82
C SER A 303 -0.19 1.32 31.00
N GLU A 304 0.70 0.31 30.97
CA GLU A 304 0.83 -0.67 32.05
C GLU A 304 1.53 -0.11 33.31
N ILE A 305 2.37 0.92 33.17
CA ILE A 305 3.02 1.55 34.33
C ILE A 305 2.20 2.72 34.91
N LEU A 306 1.49 3.48 34.06
CA LEU A 306 0.75 4.69 34.46
C LEU A 306 -0.74 4.43 34.70
N GLY A 307 -1.32 3.43 34.03
CA GLY A 307 -2.77 3.25 33.95
C GLY A 307 -3.29 3.55 32.54
N ALA A 308 -4.19 2.69 32.04
CA ALA A 308 -4.78 2.85 30.71
C ALA A 308 -5.72 4.07 30.65
N ASP A 309 -6.40 4.37 31.75
CA ASP A 309 -7.17 5.59 31.97
C ASP A 309 -6.28 6.84 31.87
N VAL A 310 -5.16 6.88 32.58
CA VAL A 310 -4.18 7.97 32.52
C VAL A 310 -3.68 8.20 31.10
N PHE A 311 -3.19 7.13 30.45
CA PHE A 311 -2.60 7.29 29.12
C PHE A 311 -3.63 7.66 28.04
N ASN A 312 -4.88 7.19 28.17
CA ASN A 312 -5.95 7.58 27.25
C ASN A 312 -6.41 9.02 27.47
N ASP A 313 -6.51 9.49 28.71
CA ASP A 313 -6.85 10.87 29.03
C ASP A 313 -5.76 11.83 28.52
N PHE A 314 -4.48 11.47 28.73
CA PHE A 314 -3.33 12.21 28.19
C PHE A 314 -3.39 12.34 26.66
N LYS A 315 -3.64 11.24 25.94
CA LYS A 315 -3.76 11.26 24.47
C LYS A 315 -4.90 12.13 23.96
N GLN A 316 -5.96 12.32 24.75
CA GLN A 316 -7.14 13.09 24.36
C GLN A 316 -6.99 14.57 24.70
N LYS A 317 -6.50 14.90 25.91
CA LYS A 317 -6.38 16.27 26.41
C LYS A 317 -5.07 16.95 26.03
N HIS A 318 -4.00 16.19 25.88
CA HIS A 318 -2.65 16.70 25.65
C HIS A 318 -2.08 16.17 24.32
N VAL A 319 -2.85 16.33 23.24
CA VAL A 319 -2.50 15.78 21.92
C VAL A 319 -1.17 16.33 21.39
N ALA A 320 -0.86 17.61 21.63
CA ALA A 320 0.41 18.21 21.21
C ALA A 320 1.62 17.49 21.86
N ASP A 321 1.58 17.31 23.17
CA ASP A 321 2.60 16.58 23.94
C ASP A 321 2.68 15.09 23.55
N TYR A 322 1.55 14.46 23.23
CA TYR A 322 1.52 13.09 22.72
C TYR A 322 2.21 12.97 21.36
N LEU A 323 2.00 13.92 20.44
CA LEU A 323 2.69 13.94 19.15
C LEU A 323 4.21 14.12 19.33
N GLU A 324 4.64 14.96 20.26
CA GLU A 324 6.06 15.13 20.61
C GLU A 324 6.66 13.85 21.22
N LEU A 325 5.94 13.20 22.14
CA LEU A 325 6.33 11.90 22.70
C LEU A 325 6.54 10.86 21.59
N GLN A 326 5.63 10.79 20.61
CA GLN A 326 5.78 9.86 19.49
C GLN A 326 6.98 10.19 18.60
N ARG A 327 7.26 11.47 18.33
CA ARG A 327 8.42 11.90 17.52
C ARG A 327 9.75 11.58 18.23
N SER A 328 9.83 11.87 19.52
CA SER A 328 11.02 11.56 20.33
C SER A 328 11.24 10.06 20.45
N PHE A 329 10.16 9.28 20.63
CA PHE A 329 10.22 7.82 20.62
C PHE A 329 10.69 7.27 19.27
N GLU A 330 10.13 7.73 18.15
CA GLU A 330 10.53 7.29 16.80
C GLU A 330 12.02 7.50 16.55
N THR A 331 12.57 8.65 16.98
CA THR A 331 14.01 8.92 16.89
C THR A 331 14.81 7.96 17.76
N LYS A 332 14.38 7.73 19.00
CA LYS A 332 15.10 6.87 19.94
C LYS A 332 15.01 5.40 19.57
N LYS A 333 13.88 4.94 19.03
CA LYS A 333 13.61 3.58 18.56
C LYS A 333 14.68 3.10 17.58
N ARG A 334 15.13 3.96 16.67
CA ARG A 334 16.18 3.64 15.68
C ARG A 334 17.56 3.38 16.29
N SER A 335 17.80 3.82 17.52
CA SER A 335 19.07 3.59 18.23
C SER A 335 19.08 2.32 19.09
N ILE A 336 17.95 1.63 19.22
CA ILE A 336 17.83 0.43 20.06
C ILE A 336 18.45 -0.76 19.33
N SER A 337 19.44 -1.39 19.96
CA SER A 337 20.14 -2.55 19.40
C SER A 337 20.70 -3.44 20.53
N SER A 338 21.13 -4.63 20.17
CA SER A 338 21.83 -5.57 21.07
C SER A 338 23.30 -5.22 21.30
N ALA A 339 23.82 -4.13 20.72
CA ALA A 339 25.23 -3.75 20.80
C ALA A 339 25.63 -3.10 22.14
N THR A 340 24.66 -2.68 22.96
CA THR A 340 24.93 -2.02 24.25
C THR A 340 23.92 -2.44 25.31
N ASP A 341 24.42 -2.68 26.52
CA ASP A 341 23.61 -2.93 27.72
C ASP A 341 23.22 -1.62 28.43
N ALA A 342 23.60 -0.46 27.87
CA ALA A 342 23.28 0.83 28.44
C ALA A 342 21.77 1.06 28.51
N LYS A 343 21.29 1.60 29.64
CA LYS A 343 19.89 2.00 29.79
C LYS A 343 19.53 3.07 28.75
N ILE A 344 18.43 2.87 28.06
CA ILE A 344 17.83 3.82 27.14
C ILE A 344 16.99 4.80 27.96
N THR A 345 17.17 6.10 27.72
CA THR A 345 16.41 7.15 28.43
C THR A 345 15.42 7.77 27.47
N PHE A 346 14.15 7.81 27.88
CA PHE A 346 13.06 8.52 27.23
C PHE A 346 12.68 9.72 28.08
N THR A 347 12.53 10.88 27.44
CA THR A 347 11.94 12.07 28.06
C THR A 347 10.44 12.00 27.87
N LEU A 348 9.67 12.21 28.94
CA LEU A 348 8.23 12.10 28.95
C LEU A 348 7.61 13.47 29.25
N PRO A 349 6.49 13.83 28.62
CA PRO A 349 5.87 15.14 28.81
C PRO A 349 5.43 15.38 30.25
N ILE A 350 5.52 16.64 30.70
CA ILE A 350 5.08 17.03 32.04
C ILE A 350 3.57 16.81 32.20
N SER A 351 2.80 17.14 31.18
CA SER A 351 1.35 16.92 31.13
C SER A 351 0.95 15.45 31.31
N LEU A 352 1.78 14.48 30.91
CA LEU A 352 1.53 13.06 31.21
C LEU A 352 1.64 12.78 32.72
N MET A 353 2.57 13.43 33.40
CA MET A 353 2.74 13.32 34.85
C MET A 353 1.62 14.06 35.60
N ASP A 354 1.20 15.23 35.11
CA ASP A 354 0.07 15.97 35.66
C ASP A 354 -1.23 15.15 35.53
N THR A 355 -1.46 14.56 34.35
CA THR A 355 -2.61 13.65 34.11
C THR A 355 -2.59 12.45 35.09
N PHE A 356 -1.41 11.88 35.34
CA PHE A 356 -1.26 10.79 36.31
C PHE A 356 -1.60 11.25 37.74
N ALA A 357 -1.12 12.42 38.14
CA ALA A 357 -1.37 12.97 39.48
C ALA A 357 -2.85 13.33 39.69
N ASP A 358 -3.53 13.84 38.67
CA ASP A 358 -4.96 14.17 38.73
C ASP A 358 -5.83 12.92 38.94
N ILE A 359 -5.50 11.81 38.25
CA ILE A 359 -6.26 10.56 38.31
C ILE A 359 -5.85 9.70 39.52
N HIS A 360 -4.59 9.77 39.93
CA HIS A 360 -4.02 8.99 41.03
C HIS A 360 -3.31 9.88 42.08
N PRO A 361 -4.03 10.79 42.78
CA PRO A 361 -3.42 11.82 43.64
C PRO A 361 -2.66 11.28 44.86
N ASN A 362 -2.91 10.04 45.25
CA ASN A 362 -2.29 9.39 46.41
C ASN A 362 -1.22 8.38 46.03
N LYS A 363 -0.76 8.39 44.78
CA LYS A 363 0.24 7.42 44.27
C LYS A 363 1.27 8.17 43.45
N THR A 364 2.53 7.79 43.58
CA THR A 364 3.61 8.27 42.71
C THR A 364 3.85 7.31 41.54
N VAL A 365 4.44 7.81 40.45
CA VAL A 365 4.81 6.96 39.30
C VAL A 365 5.86 5.92 39.73
N GLU A 366 6.80 6.32 40.58
CA GLU A 366 7.82 5.44 41.16
C GLU A 366 7.21 4.29 41.97
N GLU A 367 6.19 4.55 42.79
CA GLU A 367 5.44 3.50 43.48
C GLU A 367 4.68 2.60 42.49
N SER A 368 4.11 3.17 41.43
CA SER A 368 3.45 2.39 40.37
C SER A 368 4.42 1.40 39.71
N ILE A 369 5.61 1.86 39.34
CA ILE A 369 6.66 1.00 38.76
C ILE A 369 7.15 -0.03 39.79
N SER A 370 7.40 0.39 41.04
CA SER A 370 7.91 -0.49 42.09
C SER A 370 6.92 -1.62 42.43
N SER A 371 5.62 -1.33 42.40
CA SER A 371 4.56 -2.31 42.59
C SER A 371 4.32 -3.22 41.36
N ASN A 372 4.80 -2.83 40.18
CA ASN A 372 4.64 -3.59 38.95
C ASN A 372 5.74 -4.66 38.82
N LYS A 373 5.38 -5.92 39.12
CA LYS A 373 6.29 -7.09 39.07
C LYS A 373 6.97 -7.30 37.72
N LYS A 374 6.37 -6.85 36.62
CA LYS A 374 6.92 -6.98 35.26
C LYS A 374 8.08 -6.02 35.03
N TYR A 375 8.03 -4.83 35.64
CA TYR A 375 8.90 -3.71 35.27
C TYR A 375 9.79 -3.18 36.40
N SER A 376 9.51 -3.47 37.67
CA SER A 376 10.21 -2.91 38.84
C SER A 376 11.73 -3.08 38.80
N ASN A 377 12.24 -4.18 38.22
CA ASN A 377 13.68 -4.44 38.10
C ASN A 377 14.33 -3.87 36.84
N ASN A 378 13.54 -3.37 35.88
CA ASN A 378 13.99 -3.04 34.53
C ASN A 378 13.75 -1.57 34.15
N LEU A 379 12.93 -0.86 34.92
CA LEU A 379 12.63 0.56 34.74
C LEU A 379 13.16 1.37 35.93
N THR A 380 13.54 2.61 35.65
CA THR A 380 13.80 3.60 36.68
C THR A 380 13.21 4.92 36.20
N TRP A 381 12.37 5.52 37.03
CA TRP A 381 11.79 6.82 36.76
C TRP A 381 12.48 7.88 37.62
N LYS A 382 12.75 9.04 37.04
CA LYS A 382 13.24 10.21 37.78
C LYS A 382 12.84 11.47 37.03
N MET A 383 12.07 12.35 37.68
CA MET A 383 11.54 13.58 37.06
C MET A 383 10.77 13.24 35.77
N ASP A 384 11.13 13.83 34.64
CA ASP A 384 10.58 13.61 33.30
C ASP A 384 11.25 12.45 32.55
N ARG A 385 12.11 11.65 33.21
CA ARG A 385 12.95 10.65 32.54
C ARG A 385 12.60 9.23 32.93
N LEU A 386 12.17 8.45 31.94
CA LEU A 386 12.03 7.01 32.01
C LEU A 386 13.30 6.34 31.48
N ARG A 387 14.03 5.65 32.35
CA ARG A 387 15.21 4.86 32.00
C ARG A 387 14.85 3.38 31.93
N VAL A 388 14.97 2.80 30.74
CA VAL A 388 14.61 1.42 30.42
C VAL A 388 15.89 0.62 30.18
N LYS A 389 16.03 -0.54 30.85
CA LYS A 389 17.13 -1.48 30.55
C LYS A 389 17.10 -1.92 29.08
N SER A 390 18.27 -2.11 28.47
CA SER A 390 18.39 -2.45 27.05
C SER A 390 17.57 -3.68 26.68
N GLU A 391 17.62 -4.72 27.50
CA GLU A 391 16.92 -5.99 27.27
C GLU A 391 15.40 -5.79 27.25
N LEU A 392 14.87 -4.95 28.15
CA LEU A 392 13.44 -4.62 28.16
C LEU A 392 13.05 -3.80 26.93
N ALA A 393 13.86 -2.83 26.52
CA ALA A 393 13.59 -2.04 25.33
C ALA A 393 13.59 -2.90 24.06
N GLN A 394 14.50 -3.87 23.95
CA GLN A 394 14.53 -4.84 22.85
C GLN A 394 13.26 -5.70 22.80
N THR A 395 12.60 -5.98 23.93
CA THR A 395 11.35 -6.76 23.92
C THR A 395 10.21 -6.08 23.14
N MET A 396 10.22 -4.74 23.00
CA MET A 396 9.24 -4.00 22.20
C MET A 396 9.27 -4.40 20.71
N PHE A 397 10.37 -4.96 20.23
CA PHE A 397 10.54 -5.40 18.84
C PHE A 397 10.12 -6.85 18.63
N ARG A 398 10.03 -7.64 19.72
CA ARG A 398 9.92 -9.11 19.65
C ARG A 398 8.71 -9.57 18.84
N GLN A 399 7.54 -8.98 19.09
CA GLN A 399 6.31 -9.41 18.41
C GLN A 399 6.42 -9.19 16.88
N SER A 400 6.88 -8.00 16.49
CA SER A 400 7.05 -7.61 15.10
C SER A 400 8.11 -8.47 14.40
N VAL A 401 9.31 -8.58 14.98
CA VAL A 401 10.42 -9.37 14.43
C VAL A 401 10.02 -10.84 14.31
N GLN A 402 9.42 -11.43 15.34
CA GLN A 402 9.02 -12.84 15.33
C GLN A 402 8.01 -13.13 14.22
N LYS A 403 6.98 -12.28 14.05
CA LYS A 403 5.99 -12.45 12.98
C LYS A 403 6.63 -12.41 11.59
N ILE A 404 7.58 -11.50 11.37
CA ILE A 404 8.33 -11.42 10.10
C ILE A 404 9.13 -12.71 9.88
N ILE A 405 9.90 -13.14 10.89
CA ILE A 405 10.72 -14.35 10.81
C ILE A 405 9.87 -15.59 10.55
N ASP A 406 8.82 -15.80 11.33
CA ASP A 406 7.92 -16.96 11.19
C ASP A 406 7.29 -17.01 9.81
N HIS A 407 6.90 -15.85 9.27
CA HIS A 407 6.33 -15.77 7.94
C HIS A 407 7.34 -16.09 6.83
N VAL A 408 8.58 -15.57 6.92
CA VAL A 408 9.65 -15.92 5.97
C VAL A 408 9.97 -17.42 6.06
N VAL A 409 9.99 -18.00 7.26
CA VAL A 409 10.18 -19.45 7.45
C VAL A 409 9.08 -20.24 6.77
N GLU A 410 7.82 -19.82 6.89
CA GLU A 410 6.70 -20.48 6.22
C GLU A 410 6.83 -20.41 4.69
N LEU A 411 7.17 -19.23 4.15
CA LEU A 411 7.37 -19.06 2.72
C LEU A 411 8.50 -19.95 2.18
N MET A 412 9.61 -20.08 2.91
CA MET A 412 10.74 -20.92 2.53
C MET A 412 10.42 -22.43 2.47
N LYS A 413 9.27 -22.88 2.99
CA LYS A 413 8.82 -24.28 2.82
C LYS A 413 8.30 -24.57 1.41
N HIS A 414 7.98 -23.54 0.63
CA HIS A 414 7.53 -23.71 -0.75
C HIS A 414 8.73 -23.92 -1.69
N PRO A 415 8.73 -24.98 -2.54
CA PRO A 415 9.87 -25.29 -3.43
C PRO A 415 10.26 -24.16 -4.39
N GLU A 416 9.29 -23.32 -4.76
CA GLU A 416 9.49 -22.15 -5.63
C GLU A 416 10.33 -21.07 -4.93
N VAL A 417 10.14 -20.92 -3.61
CA VAL A 417 10.73 -19.89 -2.75
C VAL A 417 12.05 -20.36 -2.14
N GLU A 418 12.16 -21.64 -1.77
CA GLU A 418 13.38 -22.24 -1.20
C GLU A 418 14.63 -21.98 -2.07
N GLN A 419 14.43 -21.91 -3.39
CA GLN A 419 15.46 -21.63 -4.39
C GLN A 419 16.01 -20.19 -4.33
N ALA A 420 15.36 -19.29 -3.58
CA ALA A 420 15.89 -17.95 -3.37
C ALA A 420 17.26 -18.03 -2.68
N GLN A 421 18.24 -17.38 -3.30
CA GLN A 421 19.63 -17.36 -2.83
C GLN A 421 19.90 -16.17 -1.91
N ALA A 422 19.07 -15.14 -2.01
CA ALA A 422 19.21 -13.90 -1.26
C ALA A 422 17.87 -13.39 -0.72
N ILE A 423 17.96 -12.67 0.40
CA ILE A 423 16.88 -11.90 1.00
C ILE A 423 17.30 -10.43 0.92
N LEU A 424 16.56 -9.63 0.18
CA LEU A 424 16.72 -8.18 0.06
C LEU A 424 15.81 -7.54 1.09
N LEU A 425 16.39 -6.97 2.14
CA LEU A 425 15.65 -6.35 3.24
C LEU A 425 15.63 -4.83 3.03
N VAL A 426 14.45 -4.30 2.72
CA VAL A 426 14.21 -2.91 2.30
C VAL A 426 13.11 -2.26 3.16
N GLY A 427 12.88 -0.96 3.01
CA GLY A 427 11.90 -0.23 3.80
C GLY A 427 12.50 0.43 5.05
N GLY A 428 11.81 1.42 5.63
CA GLY A 428 12.38 2.22 6.72
C GLY A 428 12.66 1.42 8.01
N TYR A 429 11.94 0.32 8.23
CA TYR A 429 12.13 -0.52 9.41
C TYR A 429 13.14 -1.66 9.19
N SER A 430 13.59 -1.91 7.94
CA SER A 430 14.69 -2.85 7.70
C SER A 430 16.02 -2.40 8.29
N GLU A 431 16.18 -1.11 8.58
CA GLU A 431 17.35 -0.53 9.25
C GLU A 431 17.48 -0.99 10.72
N CYS A 432 16.48 -1.67 11.26
CA CYS A 432 16.51 -2.24 12.62
C CYS A 432 17.55 -3.37 12.74
N LEU A 433 18.62 -3.14 13.50
CA LEU A 433 19.68 -4.12 13.72
C LEU A 433 19.21 -5.42 14.38
N LEU A 434 18.17 -5.37 15.22
CA LEU A 434 17.58 -6.56 15.83
C LEU A 434 16.96 -7.47 14.76
N LEU A 435 16.17 -6.89 13.84
CA LEU A 435 15.58 -7.63 12.72
C LEU A 435 16.65 -8.21 11.79
N GLN A 436 17.66 -7.41 11.44
CA GLN A 436 18.77 -7.87 10.59
C GLN A 436 19.53 -9.04 11.22
N THR A 437 19.76 -8.98 12.54
CA THR A 437 20.45 -10.04 13.29
C THR A 437 19.63 -11.32 13.30
N GLU A 438 18.34 -11.24 13.59
CA GLU A 438 17.45 -12.41 13.63
C GLU A 438 17.28 -13.06 12.24
N ILE A 439 17.10 -12.26 11.18
CA ILE A 439 17.04 -12.79 9.80
C ILE A 439 18.35 -13.50 9.44
N SER A 440 19.49 -12.87 9.73
CA SER A 440 20.82 -13.46 9.43
C SER A 440 21.05 -14.76 10.20
N ALA A 441 20.63 -14.81 11.47
CA ALA A 441 20.76 -16.00 12.31
C ALA A 441 19.83 -17.14 11.86
N LYS A 442 18.61 -16.80 11.41
CA LYS A 442 17.62 -17.79 10.98
C LYS A 442 17.91 -18.39 9.61
N PHE A 443 18.51 -17.62 8.71
CA PHE A 443 18.79 -18.03 7.33
C PHE A 443 20.29 -17.92 7.00
N PRO A 444 21.17 -18.68 7.69
CA PRO A 444 22.61 -18.57 7.54
C PRO A 444 23.12 -19.03 6.17
N ASP A 445 22.32 -19.81 5.44
CA ASP A 445 22.58 -20.28 4.07
C ASP A 445 22.12 -19.28 3.00
N LYS A 446 21.35 -18.25 3.39
CA LYS A 446 20.85 -17.21 2.50
C LYS A 446 21.67 -15.94 2.63
N ARG A 447 21.88 -15.26 1.51
CA ARG A 447 22.56 -13.97 1.51
C ARG A 447 21.60 -12.86 1.92
N LEU A 448 21.83 -12.23 3.07
CA LEU A 448 21.13 -11.00 3.44
C LEU A 448 21.76 -9.80 2.71
N VAL A 449 20.91 -9.02 2.03
CA VAL A 449 21.27 -7.82 1.26
C VAL A 449 20.44 -6.64 1.76
N ILE A 450 21.11 -5.58 2.22
CA ILE A 450 20.44 -4.37 2.71
C ILE A 450 21.05 -3.16 1.97
N PRO A 451 20.28 -2.43 1.15
CA PRO A 451 20.75 -1.18 0.55
C PRO A 451 21.14 -0.13 1.61
N HIS A 452 22.17 0.68 1.39
CA HIS A 452 22.53 1.76 2.34
C HIS A 452 21.39 2.76 2.57
N GLU A 453 20.52 2.96 1.58
CA GLU A 453 19.32 3.80 1.66
C GLU A 453 18.04 2.95 1.63
N ALA A 454 17.98 1.90 2.47
CA ALA A 454 16.87 0.95 2.47
C ALA A 454 15.49 1.62 2.63
N GLY A 455 15.38 2.67 3.46
CA GLY A 455 14.16 3.47 3.62
C GLY A 455 13.70 4.24 2.36
N LEU A 456 14.55 4.37 1.35
CA LEU A 456 14.26 5.03 0.07
C LEU A 456 14.15 4.06 -1.11
N ALA A 457 14.38 2.77 -0.91
CA ALA A 457 14.43 1.80 -2.00
C ALA A 457 13.11 1.75 -2.79
N VAL A 458 11.98 1.81 -2.10
CA VAL A 458 10.64 1.90 -2.72
C VAL A 458 10.50 3.19 -3.53
N LEU A 459 10.76 4.34 -2.90
CA LEU A 459 10.65 5.68 -3.49
C LEU A 459 11.47 5.80 -4.79
N LYS A 460 12.76 5.47 -4.72
CA LYS A 460 13.68 5.52 -5.87
C LYS A 460 13.34 4.45 -6.91
N GLY A 461 13.01 3.26 -6.46
CA GLY A 461 12.69 2.13 -7.32
C GLY A 461 11.41 2.31 -8.13
N ALA A 462 10.43 3.02 -7.58
CA ALA A 462 9.19 3.30 -8.27
C ALA A 462 9.36 4.38 -9.37
N VAL A 463 10.31 5.30 -9.23
CA VAL A 463 10.75 6.17 -10.34
C VAL A 463 11.35 5.34 -11.48
N ILE A 464 12.23 4.38 -11.17
CA ILE A 464 12.80 3.46 -12.17
C ILE A 464 11.71 2.62 -12.83
N ASN A 465 10.75 2.12 -12.06
CA ASN A 465 9.60 1.39 -12.59
C ASN A 465 8.78 2.23 -13.59
N GLY A 466 8.55 3.52 -13.28
CA GLY A 466 7.88 4.43 -14.21
C GLY A 466 8.61 4.59 -15.54
N HIS A 467 9.95 4.50 -15.55
CA HIS A 467 10.74 4.48 -16.78
C HIS A 467 10.70 3.12 -17.50
N GLU A 468 10.59 2.01 -16.76
CA GLU A 468 10.77 0.63 -17.23
C GLU A 468 9.56 -0.29 -16.98
N LEU A 469 8.38 0.10 -17.49
CA LEU A 469 7.11 -0.61 -17.24
C LEU A 469 7.06 -2.07 -17.71
N ASP A 470 8.05 -2.54 -18.48
CA ASP A 470 8.14 -3.90 -18.99
C ASP A 470 9.29 -4.73 -18.39
N THR A 471 9.91 -4.25 -17.31
CA THR A 471 10.88 -5.06 -16.55
C THR A 471 10.18 -6.23 -15.89
N ILE A 472 9.04 -6.01 -15.25
CA ILE A 472 8.27 -7.07 -14.60
C ILE A 472 7.41 -7.73 -15.66
N THR A 473 7.78 -8.94 -16.06
CA THR A 473 7.18 -9.62 -17.22
C THR A 473 6.04 -10.54 -16.85
N GLU A 474 6.07 -11.10 -15.64
CA GLU A 474 5.09 -12.09 -15.18
C GLU A 474 4.80 -11.91 -13.68
N ARG A 475 3.53 -12.07 -13.31
CA ARG A 475 3.04 -12.08 -11.92
C ARG A 475 2.28 -13.35 -11.60
N ILE A 476 2.24 -13.76 -10.34
CA ILE A 476 1.44 -14.92 -9.93
C ILE A 476 0.03 -14.47 -9.54
N SER A 477 -0.99 -15.05 -10.17
CA SER A 477 -2.38 -14.70 -9.89
C SER A 477 -2.79 -15.08 -8.47
N ARG A 478 -3.34 -14.12 -7.72
CA ARG A 478 -3.82 -14.34 -6.34
C ARG A 478 -5.21 -15.00 -6.27
N PHE A 479 -5.98 -14.86 -7.35
CA PHE A 479 -7.35 -15.34 -7.47
C PHE A 479 -7.54 -16.07 -8.78
N THR A 480 -8.59 -16.87 -8.86
CA THR A 480 -9.12 -17.36 -10.13
C THR A 480 -10.08 -16.32 -10.67
N TYR A 481 -9.88 -15.88 -11.91
CA TYR A 481 -10.73 -14.93 -12.61
C TYR A 481 -11.52 -15.63 -13.69
N GLY A 482 -12.78 -15.24 -13.87
CA GLY A 482 -13.60 -15.83 -14.89
C GLY A 482 -14.88 -15.09 -15.18
N THR A 483 -15.73 -15.75 -15.94
CA THR A 483 -17.05 -15.25 -16.35
C THR A 483 -18.11 -16.31 -16.10
N GLU A 484 -19.35 -15.87 -15.96
CA GLU A 484 -20.49 -16.75 -15.79
C GLU A 484 -21.00 -17.31 -17.12
N LEU A 485 -21.28 -18.61 -17.14
CA LEU A 485 -22.01 -19.31 -18.19
C LEU A 485 -23.41 -19.70 -17.70
N ILE A 486 -24.25 -20.18 -18.62
CA ILE A 486 -25.59 -20.65 -18.28
C ILE A 486 -25.54 -21.75 -17.21
N GLY A 487 -26.45 -21.67 -16.23
CA GLY A 487 -26.46 -22.60 -15.09
C GLY A 487 -25.40 -22.28 -14.04
N ASP A 488 -25.05 -21.01 -13.88
CA ASP A 488 -24.13 -20.49 -12.85
C ASP A 488 -22.71 -21.07 -12.96
N ILE A 489 -22.32 -21.61 -14.11
CA ILE A 489 -21.02 -22.26 -14.31
C ILE A 489 -19.90 -21.21 -14.39
N PHE A 490 -18.81 -21.45 -13.65
CA PHE A 490 -17.63 -20.59 -13.65
C PHE A 490 -16.71 -20.93 -14.85
N SER A 491 -16.65 -20.05 -15.85
CA SER A 491 -15.69 -20.14 -16.95
C SER A 491 -14.38 -19.45 -16.58
N VAL A 492 -13.38 -20.24 -16.21
CA VAL A 492 -12.06 -19.79 -15.73
C VAL A 492 -11.21 -19.18 -16.85
N HIS A 493 -10.84 -17.91 -16.76
CA HIS A 493 -9.89 -17.24 -17.67
C HIS A 493 -8.45 -17.18 -17.15
N ALA A 494 -8.30 -17.10 -15.83
CA ALA A 494 -7.00 -17.17 -15.16
C ALA A 494 -7.16 -17.94 -13.84
N GLN A 495 -6.24 -18.83 -13.51
CA GLN A 495 -6.26 -19.62 -12.28
C GLN A 495 -5.42 -18.98 -11.18
N LYS A 496 -5.85 -19.11 -9.92
CA LYS A 496 -4.99 -18.81 -8.77
C LYS A 496 -3.69 -19.64 -8.85
N GLY A 497 -2.56 -19.00 -8.64
CA GLY A 497 -1.23 -19.60 -8.77
C GLY A 497 -0.68 -19.64 -10.20
N GLN A 498 -1.47 -19.24 -11.21
CA GLN A 498 -1.00 -19.17 -12.59
C GLN A 498 -0.03 -17.99 -12.76
N SER A 499 1.07 -18.21 -13.48
CA SER A 499 1.94 -17.15 -13.96
C SER A 499 1.25 -16.40 -15.11
N LEU A 500 0.98 -15.11 -14.91
CA LEU A 500 0.28 -14.26 -15.87
C LEU A 500 1.25 -13.24 -16.46
N PRO A 501 1.35 -13.12 -17.79
CA PRO A 501 2.19 -12.12 -18.42
C PRO A 501 1.63 -10.72 -18.15
N VAL A 502 2.52 -9.80 -17.81
CA VAL A 502 2.16 -8.41 -17.54
C VAL A 502 1.97 -7.67 -18.86
N TRP A 503 0.87 -6.91 -18.97
CA TRP A 503 0.45 -6.12 -20.14
C TRP A 503 0.07 -6.93 -21.39
N ASN A 504 0.13 -8.26 -21.33
CA ASN A 504 -0.28 -9.11 -22.44
C ASN A 504 -1.63 -9.76 -22.14
N SER A 505 -2.45 -9.83 -23.18
CA SER A 505 -3.72 -10.51 -23.10
C SER A 505 -3.56 -12.02 -22.98
N LEU A 506 -4.42 -12.64 -22.18
CA LEU A 506 -4.53 -14.10 -22.09
C LEU A 506 -5.24 -14.68 -23.33
N GLU A 507 -5.34 -16.01 -23.35
CA GLU A 507 -6.10 -16.73 -24.37
C GLU A 507 -7.53 -16.19 -24.48
N THR A 508 -7.94 -15.91 -25.72
CA THR A 508 -9.31 -15.50 -26.03
C THR A 508 -10.24 -16.68 -25.86
N LYS A 509 -11.32 -16.51 -25.08
CA LYS A 509 -12.40 -17.50 -24.99
C LYS A 509 -13.60 -17.07 -25.81
N HIS A 510 -14.24 -18.06 -26.44
CA HIS A 510 -15.37 -17.87 -27.33
C HIS A 510 -16.68 -18.24 -26.66
N TYR A 511 -17.65 -17.33 -26.73
CA TYR A 511 -18.98 -17.49 -26.15
C TYR A 511 -20.04 -17.39 -27.23
N TYR A 512 -21.13 -18.13 -27.05
CA TYR A 512 -22.23 -18.19 -28.01
C TYR A 512 -23.52 -17.68 -27.37
N VAL A 513 -24.39 -17.11 -28.20
CA VAL A 513 -25.74 -16.71 -27.75
C VAL A 513 -26.53 -17.94 -27.32
N VAL A 514 -27.34 -17.78 -26.26
CA VAL A 514 -28.21 -18.85 -25.76
C VAL A 514 -29.48 -18.93 -26.61
N HIS A 515 -29.95 -17.79 -27.13
CA HIS A 515 -31.14 -17.70 -27.96
C HIS A 515 -30.84 -17.07 -29.32
N ALA A 516 -31.44 -17.63 -30.38
CA ALA A 516 -31.19 -17.18 -31.75
C ALA A 516 -31.51 -15.68 -31.97
N PHE A 517 -32.52 -15.15 -31.25
CA PHE A 517 -32.97 -13.75 -31.31
C PHE A 517 -32.37 -12.85 -30.22
N GLN A 518 -31.36 -13.33 -29.47
CA GLN A 518 -30.69 -12.55 -28.42
C GLN A 518 -29.97 -11.34 -29.02
N THR A 519 -30.33 -10.13 -28.62
CA THR A 519 -29.72 -8.88 -29.12
C THR A 519 -28.69 -8.27 -28.18
N VAL A 520 -28.46 -8.90 -27.03
CA VAL A 520 -27.53 -8.41 -26.00
C VAL A 520 -26.86 -9.60 -25.33
N MET A 521 -25.56 -9.55 -25.11
CA MET A 521 -24.84 -10.52 -24.30
C MET A 521 -24.22 -9.83 -23.08
N ARG A 522 -24.46 -10.39 -21.89
CA ARG A 522 -23.91 -9.90 -20.63
C ARG A 522 -22.82 -10.85 -20.15
N PHE A 523 -21.69 -10.29 -19.78
CA PHE A 523 -20.55 -10.95 -19.18
C PHE A 523 -20.40 -10.46 -17.75
N ASN A 524 -20.91 -11.21 -16.79
CA ASN A 524 -20.58 -10.98 -15.39
C ASN A 524 -19.18 -11.56 -15.12
N ILE A 525 -18.33 -10.78 -14.44
CA ILE A 525 -16.93 -11.10 -14.20
C ILE A 525 -16.78 -11.46 -12.72
N TYR A 526 -16.24 -12.65 -12.47
CA TYR A 526 -16.14 -13.21 -11.13
C TYR A 526 -14.70 -13.45 -10.72
N ILE A 527 -14.45 -13.35 -9.42
CA ILE A 527 -13.23 -13.83 -8.75
C ILE A 527 -13.55 -14.97 -7.81
N SER A 528 -12.58 -15.86 -7.59
CA SER A 528 -12.65 -16.90 -6.58
C SER A 528 -11.31 -17.06 -5.85
N PRO A 529 -11.32 -17.26 -4.52
CA PRO A 529 -10.12 -17.62 -3.76
C PRO A 529 -9.67 -19.07 -4.00
N HIS A 530 -10.53 -19.89 -4.61
CA HIS A 530 -10.24 -21.28 -4.95
C HIS A 530 -9.57 -21.38 -6.33
N PRO A 531 -8.61 -22.29 -6.53
CA PRO A 531 -7.92 -22.47 -7.82
C PRO A 531 -8.82 -23.07 -8.91
N SER A 532 -9.87 -23.81 -8.52
CA SER A 532 -10.75 -24.53 -9.45
C SER A 532 -12.23 -24.43 -9.05
N PRO A 533 -12.82 -23.21 -9.06
CA PRO A 533 -14.26 -23.04 -8.85
C PRO A 533 -15.04 -23.72 -9.98
N LYS A 534 -16.18 -24.30 -9.63
CA LYS A 534 -17.11 -24.92 -10.60
C LYS A 534 -18.28 -23.99 -10.90
N TYR A 535 -18.79 -23.32 -9.87
CA TYR A 535 -19.93 -22.42 -9.99
C TYR A 535 -19.59 -21.03 -9.46
N VAL A 536 -20.23 -20.00 -10.02
CA VAL A 536 -20.12 -18.63 -9.54
C VAL A 536 -20.80 -18.42 -8.18
N THR A 537 -21.55 -19.42 -7.73
CA THR A 537 -22.15 -19.51 -6.39
C THR A 537 -21.28 -20.28 -5.39
N ASP A 538 -20.13 -20.82 -5.82
CA ASP A 538 -19.21 -21.50 -4.89
C ASP A 538 -18.73 -20.51 -3.82
N GLU A 539 -18.45 -21.02 -2.62
CA GLU A 539 -18.04 -20.19 -1.48
C GLU A 539 -16.87 -19.25 -1.83
N GLY A 540 -17.03 -17.97 -1.47
CA GLY A 540 -16.03 -16.94 -1.74
C GLY A 540 -15.99 -16.43 -3.19
N CYS A 541 -16.82 -16.95 -4.10
CA CYS A 541 -16.97 -16.34 -5.43
C CYS A 541 -17.70 -15.00 -5.33
N GLU A 542 -17.16 -13.99 -6.00
CA GLU A 542 -17.70 -12.63 -5.98
C GLU A 542 -17.78 -12.06 -7.40
N CYS A 543 -18.92 -11.47 -7.75
CA CYS A 543 -19.08 -10.70 -8.98
C CYS A 543 -18.44 -9.32 -8.78
N ILE A 544 -17.42 -8.99 -9.58
CA ILE A 544 -16.62 -7.77 -9.45
C ILE A 544 -16.78 -6.81 -10.62
N GLY A 545 -17.69 -7.14 -11.55
CA GLY A 545 -17.98 -6.28 -12.68
C GLY A 545 -18.88 -6.97 -13.69
N SER A 546 -19.41 -6.18 -14.62
CA SER A 546 -20.18 -6.71 -15.74
C SER A 546 -19.91 -5.92 -17.01
N LEU A 547 -19.84 -6.63 -18.12
CA LEU A 547 -19.76 -6.10 -19.48
C LEU A 547 -21.05 -6.44 -20.22
N VAL A 548 -21.54 -5.50 -21.02
CA VAL A 548 -22.70 -5.71 -21.89
C VAL A 548 -22.29 -5.34 -23.30
N ILE A 549 -22.50 -6.28 -24.24
CA ILE A 549 -22.30 -6.06 -25.67
C ILE A 549 -23.64 -6.14 -26.39
N GLU A 550 -23.91 -5.15 -27.23
CA GLU A 550 -25.09 -5.16 -28.09
C GLU A 550 -24.79 -6.00 -29.32
N MET A 551 -25.76 -6.79 -29.75
CA MET A 551 -25.68 -7.72 -30.89
C MET A 551 -26.98 -7.63 -31.71
N PRO A 552 -27.30 -6.44 -32.27
CA PRO A 552 -28.61 -6.17 -32.87
C PRO A 552 -28.90 -7.01 -34.13
N ASP A 553 -27.87 -7.45 -34.85
CA ASP A 553 -28.03 -8.36 -35.98
C ASP A 553 -28.22 -9.81 -35.47
N THR A 554 -29.41 -10.36 -35.72
CA THR A 554 -29.80 -11.73 -35.32
C THR A 554 -29.81 -12.72 -36.50
N SER A 555 -29.40 -12.28 -37.70
CA SER A 555 -29.51 -13.04 -38.95
C SER A 555 -28.81 -14.41 -38.92
N LYS A 556 -27.73 -14.54 -38.14
CA LYS A 556 -26.94 -15.78 -38.02
C LYS A 556 -27.42 -16.73 -36.91
N GLY A 557 -28.54 -16.44 -36.25
CA GLY A 557 -29.14 -17.31 -35.25
C GLY A 557 -28.18 -17.65 -34.09
N LEU A 558 -28.00 -18.95 -33.81
CA LEU A 558 -27.11 -19.46 -32.74
C LEU A 558 -25.62 -19.47 -33.09
N ASN A 559 -25.24 -19.19 -34.35
CA ASN A 559 -23.84 -19.12 -34.74
C ASN A 559 -23.16 -17.80 -34.32
N ARG A 560 -23.92 -16.89 -33.70
CA ARG A 560 -23.43 -15.62 -33.17
C ARG A 560 -22.77 -15.81 -31.83
N GLY A 561 -21.82 -14.94 -31.53
CA GLY A 561 -21.04 -15.03 -30.31
C GLY A 561 -20.18 -13.81 -30.07
N ALA A 562 -19.56 -13.80 -28.89
CA ALA A 562 -18.58 -12.79 -28.54
C ALA A 562 -17.33 -13.46 -27.97
N ASP A 563 -16.21 -12.80 -28.19
CA ASP A 563 -14.89 -13.20 -27.74
C ASP A 563 -14.54 -12.38 -26.50
N ALA A 564 -14.21 -13.06 -25.40
CA ALA A 564 -13.78 -12.41 -24.17
C ALA A 564 -12.29 -12.68 -23.93
N GLN A 565 -11.58 -11.63 -23.55
CA GLN A 565 -10.14 -11.65 -23.33
C GLN A 565 -9.79 -10.83 -22.08
N PHE A 566 -8.91 -11.38 -21.24
CA PHE A 566 -8.45 -10.75 -20.00
C PHE A 566 -7.00 -10.30 -20.17
N THR A 567 -6.68 -9.09 -19.70
CA THR A 567 -5.32 -8.54 -19.72
C THR A 567 -4.95 -8.06 -18.32
N PHE A 568 -3.75 -8.47 -17.87
CA PHE A 568 -3.25 -8.17 -16.52
C PHE A 568 -2.05 -7.23 -16.65
N GLY A 569 -2.24 -5.93 -16.43
CA GLY A 569 -1.18 -4.93 -16.64
C GLY A 569 -0.48 -4.46 -15.36
N GLY A 570 -1.18 -4.50 -14.23
CA GLY A 570 -0.73 -3.82 -13.00
C GLY A 570 -1.64 -4.16 -11.84
N ALA A 571 -2.03 -3.13 -11.09
CA ALA A 571 -3.17 -3.19 -10.18
C ALA A 571 -4.54 -3.17 -10.91
N GLU A 572 -4.55 -3.13 -12.23
CA GLU A 572 -5.76 -3.11 -13.05
C GLU A 572 -5.88 -4.42 -13.83
N ILE A 573 -7.11 -4.87 -13.97
CA ILE A 573 -7.49 -5.98 -14.83
C ILE A 573 -8.45 -5.42 -15.87
N GLU A 574 -8.06 -5.58 -17.12
CA GLU A 574 -8.86 -5.19 -18.28
C GLU A 574 -9.56 -6.43 -18.83
N VAL A 575 -10.84 -6.29 -19.11
CA VAL A 575 -11.63 -7.31 -19.81
C VAL A 575 -12.16 -6.69 -21.09
N GLN A 576 -11.77 -7.30 -22.20
CA GLN A 576 -12.22 -6.92 -23.54
C GLN A 576 -13.21 -7.97 -24.03
N VAL A 577 -14.35 -7.51 -24.52
CA VAL A 577 -15.37 -8.34 -25.16
C VAL A 577 -15.64 -7.78 -26.56
N LYS A 578 -15.53 -8.63 -27.57
CA LYS A 578 -15.72 -8.26 -28.97
C LYS A 578 -16.77 -9.13 -29.63
N ASP A 579 -17.71 -8.51 -30.35
CA ASP A 579 -18.66 -9.24 -31.17
C ASP A 579 -17.91 -9.83 -32.38
N ARG A 580 -18.10 -11.12 -32.65
CA ARG A 580 -17.42 -11.79 -33.76
C ARG A 580 -17.98 -11.39 -35.13
N ASP A 581 -19.22 -10.95 -35.16
CA ASP A 581 -19.97 -10.69 -36.39
C ASP A 581 -20.01 -9.21 -36.76
N SER A 582 -19.51 -8.33 -35.90
CA SER A 582 -19.45 -6.88 -36.12
C SER A 582 -18.11 -6.28 -35.70
N ALA A 583 -17.92 -4.98 -35.97
CA ALA A 583 -16.79 -4.23 -35.45
C ALA A 583 -17.04 -3.74 -34.01
N GLU A 584 -18.15 -4.13 -33.37
CA GLU A 584 -18.47 -3.71 -32.02
C GLU A 584 -17.53 -4.36 -31.01
N GLU A 585 -16.96 -3.50 -30.17
CA GLU A 585 -15.99 -3.89 -29.15
C GLU A 585 -16.29 -3.09 -27.88
N ARG A 586 -16.28 -3.79 -26.76
CA ARG A 586 -16.45 -3.19 -25.44
C ARG A 586 -15.26 -3.58 -24.59
N VAL A 587 -14.71 -2.61 -23.90
CA VAL A 587 -13.64 -2.80 -22.93
C VAL A 587 -14.20 -2.29 -21.61
N ALA A 588 -14.05 -3.09 -20.56
CA ALA A 588 -14.26 -2.63 -19.20
C ALA A 588 -13.02 -2.87 -18.37
N TYR A 589 -12.84 -1.97 -17.42
CA TYR A 589 -11.93 -2.15 -16.31
C TYR A 589 -12.77 -2.61 -15.12
N LEU A 590 -12.26 -3.57 -14.37
CA LEU A 590 -12.96 -4.08 -13.20
C LEU A 590 -13.12 -2.96 -12.17
N ASN A 591 -14.36 -2.76 -11.72
CA ASN A 591 -14.71 -1.79 -10.70
C ASN A 591 -15.02 -2.54 -9.40
N PHE A 592 -14.00 -2.68 -8.58
CA PHE A 592 -14.04 -3.35 -7.29
C PHE A 592 -14.78 -2.54 -6.21
N LEU A 593 -15.01 -1.23 -6.40
CA LEU A 593 -15.61 -0.34 -5.40
C LEU A 593 -17.15 -0.26 -5.46
N GLY A 594 -17.80 -1.06 -6.32
CA GLY A 594 -19.25 -1.03 -6.57
C GLY A 594 -19.61 0.04 -7.59
#